data_AF-A0A956L9Y5-F1
#
_entry.id   AF-A0A956L9Y5-F1
#
_cell.length_a   1.000
_cell.length_b   1.000
_cell.length_c   1.000
_cell.angle_alpha   90.00
_cell.angle_beta   90.00
_cell.angle_gamma   90.00
#
_symmetry.space_group_name_H-M   'P 1'
#
loop_
_entity.id
_entity.type
_entity.pdbx_description
1 polymer ?
#
loop_
_entity_poly.entity_id
_entity_poly.type
_entity_poly.pdbx_seq_one_letter_code
_entity_poly.pdbx_strand_id
1 'polypeptide(L)' 'FADDGTLYFTDTNNHCVRKIDPDGTIDVAVGVCGEKGFEGDGGPPTAARLSLPFGLEWHDGALIIADTGNNVIRKVVLR' A
#
# COMPACT_ATOMS: atom_id res chain seq x y z
N PHE A 1 -11.41 4.05 -0.75
CA PHE A 1 -11.96 3.30 -1.90
C PHE A 1 -11.34 3.88 -3.15
N ALA A 2 -10.98 3.03 -4.11
CA ALA A 2 -10.66 3.45 -5.46
C ALA A 2 -11.93 3.60 -6.31
N ASP A 3 -11.76 4.11 -7.54
CA ASP A 3 -12.87 4.40 -8.46
C ASP A 3 -13.63 3.13 -8.90
N ASP A 4 -12.98 1.96 -8.83
CA ASP A 4 -13.56 0.64 -9.10
C ASP A 4 -14.29 0.01 -7.90
N GLY A 5 -14.31 0.71 -6.75
CA GLY A 5 -14.92 0.20 -5.52
C GLY A 5 -14.00 -0.67 -4.66
N THR A 6 -12.74 -0.88 -5.05
CA THR A 6 -11.78 -1.61 -4.22
C THR A 6 -11.43 -0.81 -2.96
N LEU A 7 -11.50 -1.48 -1.80
CA LEU A 7 -11.11 -0.91 -0.51
C LEU A 7 -9.64 -1.20 -0.25
N TYR A 8 -8.84 -0.15 -0.04
CA TYR A 8 -7.45 -0.28 0.39
C TYR A 8 -7.32 0.08 1.87
N PHE A 9 -6.45 -0.63 2.58
CA PHE A 9 -6.17 -0.35 3.98
C PHE A 9 -4.72 -0.68 4.36
N THR A 10 -4.14 0.10 5.28
CA THR A 10 -2.82 -0.17 5.83
C THR A 10 -2.91 -1.27 6.87
N ASP A 11 -2.18 -2.35 6.63
CA ASP A 11 -1.95 -3.40 7.62
C ASP A 11 -0.66 -3.06 8.36
N THR A 12 -0.73 -2.02 9.20
CA THR A 12 0.42 -1.24 9.69
C THR A 12 1.51 -2.10 10.34
N ASN A 13 1.14 -3.02 11.22
CA ASN A 13 2.10 -3.89 11.92
C ASN A 13 2.60 -5.05 11.04
N ASN A 14 1.97 -5.28 9.89
CA ASN A 14 2.48 -6.18 8.86
C ASN A 14 3.25 -5.44 7.76
N HIS A 15 3.50 -4.13 7.91
CA HIS A 15 4.37 -3.38 6.99
C HIS A 15 3.93 -3.45 5.51
N CYS A 16 2.62 -3.54 5.25
CA CYS A 16 2.07 -3.63 3.90
C CYS A 16 0.71 -2.91 3.79
N VAL A 17 0.22 -2.74 2.56
CA VAL A 17 -1.14 -2.31 2.25
C VAL A 17 -1.88 -3.50 1.65
N ARG A 18 -3.06 -3.78 2.17
CA ARG A 18 -3.97 -4.80 1.64
C ARG A 18 -5.13 -4.14 0.89
N LYS A 19 -5.78 -4.94 0.07
CA LYS A 19 -7.01 -4.56 -0.63
C LYS A 19 -8.13 -5.56 -0.38
N ILE A 20 -9.37 -5.10 -0.49
CA ILE A 20 -10.57 -5.90 -0.59
C ILE A 20 -11.27 -5.50 -1.89
N ASP A 21 -11.36 -6.43 -2.84
CA ASP A 21 -12.08 -6.23 -4.09
C ASP A 21 -13.62 -6.27 -3.85
N PRO A 22 -14.46 -5.74 -4.76
CA PRO A 22 -15.92 -5.69 -4.56
C PRO A 22 -16.60 -7.06 -4.36
N ASP A 23 -15.95 -8.15 -4.76
CA ASP A 23 -16.41 -9.53 -4.52
C ASP A 23 -16.03 -10.07 -3.13
N GLY A 24 -15.31 -9.29 -2.32
CA GLY A 24 -14.85 -9.64 -0.99
C GLY A 24 -13.47 -10.31 -0.94
N THR A 25 -12.80 -10.50 -2.08
CA THR A 25 -11.44 -11.09 -2.13
C THR A 25 -10.43 -10.16 -1.46
N ILE A 26 -9.58 -10.72 -0.59
CA ILE A 26 -8.55 -9.97 0.14
C ILE A 26 -7.17 -10.35 -0.40
N ASP A 27 -6.39 -9.35 -0.80
CA ASP A 27 -5.04 -9.52 -1.34
C ASP A 27 -4.06 -8.45 -0.84
N VAL A 28 -2.77 -8.64 -1.15
CA VAL A 28 -1.72 -7.65 -0.91
C VAL A 28 -1.63 -6.71 -2.10
N ALA A 29 -1.78 -5.40 -1.86
CA ALA A 29 -1.69 -4.38 -2.90
C ALA A 29 -0.29 -3.77 -2.98
N VAL A 30 0.33 -3.47 -1.84
CA VAL A 30 1.66 -2.84 -1.77
C VAL A 30 2.46 -3.45 -0.63
N GLY A 31 3.73 -3.69 -0.90
CA GLY A 31 4.69 -4.20 0.05
C GLY A 31 4.68 -5.73 0.16
N VAL A 32 5.71 -6.25 0.80
CA VAL A 32 5.77 -7.66 1.22
C VAL A 32 5.44 -7.73 2.71
N CYS A 33 4.28 -8.29 3.04
CA CYS A 33 3.79 -8.31 4.41
C CYS A 33 4.74 -9.06 5.37
N GLY A 34 4.94 -8.50 6.55
CA GLY A 34 5.82 -9.02 7.60
C GLY A 34 7.28 -8.56 7.48
N GLU A 35 7.65 -7.91 6.39
CA GLU A 35 9.03 -7.49 6.13
C GLU A 35 9.13 -5.96 6.03
N LYS A 36 9.62 -5.34 7.11
CA LYS A 36 9.85 -3.90 7.17
C LYS A 36 11.11 -3.48 6.40
N GLY A 37 11.12 -2.27 5.86
CA GLY A 37 12.32 -1.71 5.24
C GLY A 37 12.04 -0.49 4.38
N PHE A 38 13.07 -0.01 3.69
CA PHE A 38 13.00 1.10 2.73
C PHE A 38 13.66 0.69 1.41
N GLU A 39 12.93 -0.07 0.60
CA GLU A 39 13.41 -0.56 -0.70
C GLU A 39 12.25 -0.73 -1.70
N GLY A 40 12.59 -0.93 -2.97
CA GLY A 40 11.63 -1.25 -4.05
C GLY A 40 10.97 -0.06 -4.75
N ASP A 41 11.35 1.18 -4.43
CA ASP A 41 10.88 2.35 -5.18
C ASP A 41 11.25 2.27 -6.67
N GLY A 42 10.29 2.62 -7.52
CA GLY A 42 10.39 2.47 -8.98
C GLY A 42 10.14 1.04 -9.49
N GLY A 43 9.99 0.06 -8.61
CA GLY A 43 9.67 -1.32 -8.93
C GLY A 43 8.17 -1.65 -8.84
N PRO A 44 7.81 -2.95 -8.95
CA PRO A 44 6.45 -3.42 -8.72
C PRO A 44 5.97 -3.12 -7.29
N PRO A 45 4.70 -2.69 -7.08
CA PRO A 45 4.18 -2.37 -5.76
C PRO A 45 4.35 -3.49 -4.72
N THR A 46 4.17 -4.74 -5.12
CA THR A 46 4.29 -5.93 -4.26
C THR A 46 5.73 -6.31 -3.91
N ALA A 47 6.73 -5.67 -4.51
CA ALA A 47 8.15 -5.87 -4.20
C ALA A 47 8.72 -4.79 -3.27
N ALA A 48 7.92 -3.78 -2.91
CA ALA A 48 8.36 -2.74 -1.98
C ALA A 48 8.53 -3.28 -0.55
N ARG A 49 9.34 -2.60 0.26
CA ARG A 49 9.23 -2.68 1.72
C ARG A 49 8.76 -1.35 2.26
N LEU A 50 7.76 -1.43 3.12
CA LEU A 50 7.26 -0.30 3.90
C LEU A 50 7.70 -0.45 5.36
N SER A 51 7.51 0.57 6.16
CA SER A 51 7.78 0.59 7.59
C SER A 51 6.66 1.33 8.30
N LEU A 52 5.80 0.58 9.01
CA LEU A 52 4.68 1.10 9.80
C LEU A 52 3.84 2.13 9.03
N PRO A 53 3.25 1.78 7.88
CA PRO A 53 2.40 2.73 7.16
C PRO A 53 1.11 2.97 7.95
N PHE A 54 0.79 4.23 8.26
CA PHE A 54 -0.38 4.57 9.09
C PHE A 54 -1.53 5.23 8.32
N GLY A 55 -1.20 5.99 7.29
CA GLY A 55 -2.17 6.73 6.48
C GLY A 55 -2.17 6.22 5.05
N LEU A 56 -3.34 6.19 4.43
CA LEU A 56 -3.46 6.06 2.99
C LEU A 56 -4.61 6.91 2.43
N GLU A 57 -4.49 7.26 1.16
CA GLU A 57 -5.55 7.91 0.40
C GLU A 57 -5.51 7.41 -1.05
N TRP A 58 -6.68 7.26 -1.67
CA TRP A 58 -6.78 7.14 -3.12
C TRP A 58 -6.91 8.53 -3.72
N HIS A 59 -6.00 8.91 -4.61
CA HIS A 59 -5.98 10.21 -5.24
C HIS A 59 -5.52 10.10 -6.69
N ASP A 60 -6.37 10.51 -7.62
CA ASP A 60 -6.05 10.63 -9.06
C ASP A 60 -5.42 9.34 -9.64
N GLY A 61 -6.12 8.21 -9.46
CA GLY A 61 -5.68 6.90 -9.97
C GLY A 61 -4.48 6.28 -9.25
N ALA A 62 -4.08 6.79 -8.08
CA ALA A 62 -2.95 6.28 -7.32
C ALA A 62 -3.24 6.17 -5.81
N LEU A 63 -2.55 5.25 -5.15
CA LEU A 63 -2.48 5.24 -3.69
C LEU A 63 -1.37 6.17 -3.21
N ILE A 64 -1.72 7.07 -2.30
CA ILE A 64 -0.78 7.87 -1.53
C ILE A 64 -0.67 7.22 -0.15
N ILE A 65 0.55 6.87 0.25
CA ILE A 65 0.81 6.11 1.48
C ILE A 65 1.74 6.94 2.36
N ALA A 66 1.33 7.16 3.61
CA ALA A 66 2.22 7.66 4.65
C ALA A 66 3.03 6.49 5.20
N ASP A 67 4.24 6.31 4.68
CA ASP A 67 5.19 5.26 5.08
C ASP A 67 5.97 5.73 6.32
N THR A 68 5.23 5.90 7.41
CA THR A 68 5.61 6.70 8.58
C THR A 68 6.93 6.29 9.20
N GLY A 69 7.19 4.98 9.34
CA GLY A 69 8.44 4.48 9.91
C GLY A 69 9.67 4.75 9.05
N ASN A 70 9.48 5.08 7.77
CA ASN A 70 10.54 5.52 6.86
C ASN A 70 10.57 7.05 6.68
N ASN A 71 9.66 7.79 7.32
CA ASN A 71 9.55 9.26 7.23
C ASN A 71 9.34 9.79 5.80
N VAL A 72 8.60 9.04 4.95
CA VAL A 72 8.28 9.47 3.59
C VAL A 72 6.79 9.31 3.26
N ILE A 73 6.34 10.04 2.24
CA ILE A 73 5.10 9.76 1.52
C ILE A 73 5.45 9.03 0.22
N ARG A 74 4.77 7.92 -0.07
CA ARG A 74 4.93 7.18 -1.33
C ARG A 74 3.69 7.32 -2.20
N LYS A 75 3.89 7.53 -3.50
CA LYS A 75 2.83 7.43 -4.52
C LYS A 75 2.98 6.11 -5.25
N VAL A 76 1.90 5.33 -5.30
CA VAL A 76 1.86 4.01 -5.94
C VAL A 76 0.79 4.03 -7.01
N VAL A 77 1.21 3.84 -8.27
CA VAL A 77 0.29 3.62 -9.38
C VAL A 77 0.02 2.12 -9.46
N LEU A 78 -1.22 1.74 -9.17
CA LEU A 78 -1.70 0.38 -9.36
C LEU A 78 -2.24 0.32 -10.80
N ARG A 79 -1.73 -0.65 -11.57
CA ARG A 79 -2.18 -0.87 -12.96
C ARG A 79 -3.51 -1.60 -12.99
#